data_AF-A0A518N2D4-F1
#
_entry.id   AF-A0A518N2D4-F1
#
_cell.length_a   1.000
_cell.length_b   1.000
_cell.length_c   1.000
_cell.angle_alpha   90.00
_cell.angle_beta   90.00
_cell.angle_gamma   90.00
#
_symmetry.space_group_name_H-M   'P 1'
#
loop_
_entity.id
_entity.type
_entity.pdbx_description
1 polymer ?
#
loop_
_entity_poly.entity_id
_entity_poly.type
_entity_poly.pdbx_seq_one_letter_code
_entity_poly.pdbx_strand_id
1 'polypeptide(L)'
;MKAMSRVVLSAIPAMVLAGCASSGGMASAAPQPYQAPDEVTTDTAYVAAVEHVARRRGVRVHWLNPPLKRLAVGPPDEPDVQ
;
A
#
# COMPACT_ATOMS: atom_id res chain seq x y z
N MET A 1 16.14 35.18 -46.07
CA MET A 1 16.46 34.66 -44.72
C MET A 1 15.22 34.71 -43.83
N LYS A 2 14.32 33.71 -43.91
CA LYS A 2 13.12 33.58 -43.06
C LYS A 2 12.81 32.13 -42.65
N ALA A 3 13.46 31.15 -43.28
CA ALA A 3 13.34 29.73 -42.95
C ALA A 3 14.10 29.36 -41.66
N MET A 4 15.19 30.07 -41.36
CA MET A 4 16.05 29.77 -40.22
C MET A 4 15.36 30.03 -38.86
N SER A 5 14.44 31.00 -38.79
CA SER A 5 13.69 31.32 -37.56
C SER A 5 12.63 30.29 -37.19
N ARG A 6 12.12 29.51 -38.16
CA ARG A 6 11.11 28.47 -37.92
C ARG A 6 11.74 27.19 -37.36
N VAL A 7 12.98 26.89 -37.74
CA VAL A 7 13.73 25.73 -37.25
C VAL A 7 14.12 25.89 -35.78
N VAL A 8 14.49 27.11 -35.37
CA VAL A 8 14.85 27.40 -33.97
C VAL A 8 13.62 27.32 -33.05
N LEU A 9 12.45 27.73 -33.53
CA LEU A 9 11.24 27.78 -32.72
C LEU A 9 10.65 26.39 -32.41
N SER A 10 10.89 25.37 -33.24
CA SER A 10 10.39 24.02 -32.99
C SER A 10 11.34 23.10 -32.21
N ALA A 11 12.59 23.52 -31.95
CA ALA A 11 13.56 22.72 -31.23
C ALA A 11 13.35 22.75 -29.69
N ILE A 12 12.78 23.85 -29.18
CA ILE A 12 12.54 24.07 -27.75
C ILE A 12 11.61 23.01 -27.13
N PRO A 13 10.45 22.65 -27.71
CA PRO A 13 9.58 21.64 -27.12
C PRO A 13 10.19 20.22 -27.15
N ALA A 14 11.03 19.90 -28.15
CA ALA A 14 11.61 18.56 -28.27
C ALA A 14 12.61 18.23 -27.14
N MET A 15 13.32 19.22 -26.60
CA MET A 15 14.24 19.02 -25.47
C MET A 15 13.51 18.80 -24.13
N VAL A 16 12.31 19.35 -23.96
CA VAL A 16 11.54 19.22 -22.70
C VAL A 16 10.99 17.79 -22.53
N LEU A 17 10.71 17.06 -23.61
CA LEU A 17 10.15 15.69 -23.53
C LEU A 17 11.18 14.59 -23.22
N ALA A 18 12.49 14.85 -23.38
CA ALA A 18 13.53 13.84 -23.11
C ALA A 18 13.77 13.59 -21.61
N GLY A 19 13.22 14.43 -20.71
CA GLY A 19 13.43 14.33 -19.27
C GLY A 19 12.57 13.29 -18.54
N CYS A 20 11.48 12.81 -19.14
CA CYS A 20 10.51 11.95 -18.43
C CYS A 20 10.91 10.46 -18.34
N ALA A 21 12.00 10.03 -18.99
CA ALA A 21 12.43 8.63 -18.99
C ALA A 21 13.59 8.31 -18.03
N SER A 22 14.14 9.30 -17.32
CA SER A 22 15.41 9.15 -16.58
C SER A 22 15.29 8.71 -15.10
N SER A 23 14.14 8.20 -14.65
CA SER A 23 14.05 7.65 -13.28
C SER A 23 13.29 6.33 -13.27
N GLY A 24 14.04 5.23 -13.30
CA GLY A 24 13.51 3.88 -13.30
C GLY A 24 14.57 2.86 -12.90
N GLY A 25 15.29 3.10 -11.81
CA GLY A 25 16.09 2.04 -11.19
C GLY A 25 15.14 1.03 -10.54
N MET A 26 15.22 -0.25 -10.94
CA MET A 26 14.49 -1.30 -10.25
C MET A 26 15.03 -1.42 -8.83
N ALA A 27 14.16 -1.27 -7.82
CA ALA A 27 14.49 -1.60 -6.46
C ALA A 27 14.71 -3.12 -6.36
N SER A 28 15.97 -3.55 -6.27
CA SER A 28 16.29 -4.94 -5.92
C SER A 28 16.29 -5.03 -4.40
N ALA A 29 15.20 -5.59 -3.84
CA ALA A 29 15.14 -5.90 -2.42
C ALA A 29 15.89 -7.21 -2.16
N ALA A 30 16.81 -7.21 -1.20
CA ALA A 30 17.40 -8.46 -0.70
C ALA A 30 16.30 -9.35 -0.08
N PRO A 31 16.43 -10.69 -0.14
CA PRO A 31 15.45 -11.58 0.49
C PRO A 31 15.39 -11.30 1.99
N GLN A 32 14.20 -10.97 2.50
CA GLN A 32 13.99 -10.85 3.94
C GLN A 32 14.04 -12.24 4.60
N PRO A 33 14.63 -12.36 5.80
CA PRO A 33 14.56 -13.61 6.58
C PRO A 33 13.10 -13.97 6.85
N TYR A 34 12.76 -15.26 6.71
CA TYR A 34 11.42 -15.77 6.96
C TYR A 34 11.04 -15.54 8.42
N GLN A 35 10.13 -14.60 8.67
CA GLN A 35 9.45 -14.44 9.94
C GLN A 35 8.21 -15.31 9.93
N ALA A 36 7.97 -16.05 11.02
CA ALA A 36 6.73 -16.81 11.18
C ALA A 36 5.54 -15.86 10.93
N PRO A 37 4.52 -16.28 10.16
CA PRO A 37 3.44 -15.37 9.81
C PRO A 37 2.72 -14.91 11.08
N ASP A 38 2.67 -13.60 11.29
CA ASP A 38 1.76 -13.02 12.28
C ASP A 38 0.35 -13.53 11.99
N GLU A 39 -0.38 -13.96 13.02
CA GLU A 39 -1.77 -14.36 12.84
C GLU A 39 -2.57 -13.09 12.52
N VAL A 40 -3.09 -13.01 11.29
CA VAL A 40 -3.93 -11.91 10.85
C VAL A 40 -5.38 -12.30 11.03
N THR A 41 -6.08 -11.61 11.94
CA THR A 41 -7.49 -11.84 12.23
C THR A 41 -8.31 -10.57 12.03
N THR A 42 -9.63 -10.69 11.85
CA THR A 42 -10.52 -9.52 11.78
C THR A 42 -10.56 -8.81 13.14
N ASP A 43 -10.48 -7.48 13.12
CA ASP A 43 -10.66 -6.67 14.33
C ASP A 43 -12.15 -6.62 14.71
N THR A 44 -12.60 -7.65 15.43
CA THR A 44 -14.00 -7.82 15.83
C THR A 44 -14.47 -6.71 16.77
N ALA A 45 -13.59 -6.15 17.60
CA ALA A 45 -13.92 -5.06 18.51
C ALA A 45 -14.21 -3.78 17.73
N TYR A 46 -13.39 -3.45 16.74
CA TYR A 46 -13.63 -2.32 15.86
C TYR A 46 -14.92 -2.50 15.04
N VAL A 47 -15.10 -3.67 14.42
CA VAL A 47 -16.31 -3.99 13.64
C VAL A 47 -17.57 -3.81 14.49
N ALA A 48 -17.59 -4.37 15.71
CA ALA A 48 -18.71 -4.25 16.63
C ALA A 48 -19.01 -2.81 17.02
N ALA A 49 -17.97 -1.99 17.24
CA ALA A 49 -18.13 -0.58 17.57
C ALA A 49 -18.77 0.21 16.41
N VAL A 50 -18.31 0.00 15.19
CA VAL A 50 -18.87 0.64 13.99
C VAL A 50 -20.32 0.20 13.77
N GLU A 51 -20.60 -1.09 13.87
CA GLU A 51 -21.96 -1.62 13.72
C GLU A 51 -22.90 -1.09 14.81
N HIS A 52 -22.43 -0.94 16.05
CA HIS A 52 -23.22 -0.35 17.11
C HIS A 52 -23.63 1.10 16.78
N VAL A 53 -22.69 1.91 16.28
CA VAL A 53 -22.98 3.29 15.85
C VAL A 53 -23.91 3.31 14.64
N ALA A 54 -23.69 2.43 13.66
CA ALA A 54 -24.52 2.32 12.47
C ALA A 54 -25.98 2.00 12.80
N ARG A 55 -26.22 1.02 13.68
CA ARG A 55 -27.57 0.69 14.17
C ARG A 55 -28.24 1.87 14.86
N ARG A 56 -27.53 2.59 15.74
CA ARG A 56 -28.07 3.79 16.40
C ARG A 56 -28.46 4.90 15.41
N ARG A 57 -27.85 4.92 14.23
CA ARG A 57 -28.13 5.89 13.17
C ARG A 57 -29.10 5.38 12.11
N GLY A 58 -29.62 4.16 12.24
CA GLY A 58 -30.54 3.56 11.28
C GLY A 58 -29.88 3.23 9.92
N VAL A 59 -28.55 3.11 9.87
CA VAL A 59 -27.81 2.76 8.64
C VAL A 59 -27.27 1.33 8.73
N ARG A 60 -27.19 0.65 7.58
CA ARG A 60 -26.64 -0.71 7.46
C ARG A 60 -25.23 -0.64 6.90
N VAL A 61 -24.30 -1.35 7.51
CA VAL A 61 -22.91 -1.46 7.04
C VAL A 61 -22.76 -2.79 6.31
N HIS A 62 -22.05 -2.74 5.18
CA HIS A 62 -21.59 -3.92 4.45
C HIS A 62 -20.08 -3.80 4.28
N TRP A 63 -19.34 -4.76 4.80
CA TRP A 63 -17.88 -4.75 4.79
C TRP A 63 -17.37 -5.44 3.53
N LEU A 64 -16.78 -4.67 2.60
CA LEU A 64 -16.07 -5.22 1.45
C LEU A 64 -14.64 -5.63 1.80
N ASN A 65 -14.02 -4.92 2.75
CA ASN A 65 -12.70 -5.21 3.29
C ASN A 65 -12.71 -4.91 4.79
N PRO A 66 -13.12 -5.86 5.66
CA PRO A 66 -13.18 -5.62 7.08
C PRO A 66 -11.77 -5.37 7.65
N PRO A 67 -11.64 -4.52 8.67
CA PRO A 67 -10.34 -4.19 9.23
C PRO A 67 -9.70 -5.42 9.86
N LEU A 68 -8.41 -5.58 9.59
CA LEU A 68 -7.60 -6.68 10.10
C LEU A 68 -6.67 -6.19 11.20
N LYS A 69 -6.42 -7.04 12.18
CA LYS A 69 -5.44 -6.85 13.25
C LYS A 69 -4.42 -7.98 13.20
N ARG A 70 -3.14 -7.63 13.37
CA ARG A 70 -2.07 -8.61 13.60
C ARG A 70 -2.01 -8.98 15.08
N LEU A 71 -1.98 -10.28 15.34
CA LEU A 71 -1.64 -10.83 16.63
C LEU A 71 -0.17 -11.23 16.59
N ALA A 72 0.61 -10.73 17.55
CA ALA A 72 1.95 -11.25 17.77
C ALA A 72 1.79 -12.70 18.26
N VAL A 73 2.29 -13.66 17.48
CA VAL A 73 2.44 -15.03 17.97
C VAL A 73 3.50 -14.97 19.07
N GLY A 74 3.08 -15.21 20.32
CA GLY A 74 4.00 -15.40 21.43
C GLY A 74 4.93 -16.59 21.15
N PRO A 75 6.11 -16.67 21.79
CA PRO A 75 6.98 -17.83 21.65
C PRO A 75 6.16 -19.10 21.92
N PRO A 76 6.36 -20.18 21.14
CA PRO A 76 5.63 -21.42 21.34
C PRO A 76 5.79 -21.86 22.80
N ASP A 77 4.67 -22.16 23.46
CA ASP A 77 4.66 -22.65 24.82
C ASP A 77 5.64 -23.83 24.92
N GLU A 78 6.72 -23.63 25.69
CA GLU A 78 7.66 -24.69 26.02
C GLU A 78 6.84 -25.81 26.69
N PRO A 79 6.82 -27.05 26.14
CA PRO A 79 5.97 -28.08 26.70
C PRO A 79 6.40 -28.33 28.15
N ASP A 80 5.43 -28.29 29.07
CA ASP A 80 5.62 -28.65 30.48
C ASP A 80 6.34 -30.02 30.53
N VAL A 81 7.62 -29.99 30.87
CA VAL A 81 8.41 -31.19 31.15
C VAL A 81 7.89 -31.72 32.49
N GLN A 82 7.06 -32.77 32.41
CA GLN A 82 6.69 -33.60 33.56
C GLN A 82 7.86 -34.48 34.02
#